data_AF-F9T235-F1
#
_entry.id   AF-F9T235-F1
#
_cell.length_a   1.000
_cell.length_b   1.000
_cell.length_c   1.000
_cell.angle_alpha   90.00
_cell.angle_beta   90.00
_cell.angle_gamma   90.00
#
_symmetry.space_group_name_H-M   'P 1'
#
loop_
_entity.id
_entity.type
_entity.pdbx_description
1 polymer ?
#
loop_
_entity_poly.entity_id
_entity_poly.type
_entity_poly.pdbx_seq_one_letter_code
_entity_poly.pdbx_strand_id
1 'polypeptide(L)'
;MDQDYEQGEEIEIEAIGIEVSSQPIELYKVFKIANLVGGGGEAKHLIAEGYVAVNGELETRKRRKLYDGDFFEFNQEYYVVVCDAPVTEPEVKPEKVDIASKQANSKSRKPSKDMSSQPKSKESKPAKKKGNGRSTIDFF
;
A
#
# COMPACT_ATOMS: atom_id res chain seq x y z
N MET A 1 -37.68 -7.73 31.51
CA MET A 1 -38.14 -7.76 30.09
C MET A 1 -36.89 -7.99 29.29
N ASP A 2 -36.43 -9.23 29.37
CA ASP A 2 -35.09 -9.64 29.01
C ASP A 2 -35.32 -10.55 27.83
N GLN A 3 -35.08 -10.02 26.64
CA GLN A 3 -35.27 -10.72 25.38
C GLN A 3 -33.90 -11.20 24.93
N ASP A 4 -33.64 -12.47 25.23
CA ASP A 4 -32.44 -13.17 24.82
C ASP A 4 -32.45 -13.36 23.29
N TYR A 5 -31.38 -12.91 22.64
CA TYR A 5 -31.10 -13.20 21.22
C TYR A 5 -29.72 -13.87 21.09
N GLU A 6 -29.42 -14.82 21.98
CA GLU A 6 -28.25 -15.70 21.85
C GLU A 6 -28.53 -16.79 20.79
N GLN A 7 -28.41 -16.40 19.53
CA GLN A 7 -28.32 -17.31 18.38
C GLN A 7 -27.49 -16.63 17.28
N GLY A 8 -26.17 -16.59 17.52
CA GLY A 8 -25.21 -16.40 16.45
C GLY A 8 -25.21 -17.66 15.60
N GLU A 9 -25.94 -17.64 14.48
CA GLU A 9 -25.91 -18.74 13.51
C GLU A 9 -24.47 -18.89 13.00
N GLU A 10 -23.89 -20.08 13.17
CA GLU A 10 -22.54 -20.39 12.67
C GLU A 10 -22.60 -20.43 11.14
N ILE A 11 -22.11 -19.38 10.49
CA ILE A 11 -22.01 -19.31 9.03
C ILE A 11 -20.78 -20.11 8.60
N GLU A 12 -20.98 -21.32 8.10
CA GLU A 12 -19.95 -22.05 7.37
C GLU A 12 -19.66 -21.32 6.05
N ILE A 13 -18.40 -20.94 5.83
CA ILE A 13 -17.95 -20.25 4.62
C ILE A 13 -17.00 -21.18 3.86
N GLU A 14 -17.38 -21.55 2.63
CA GLU A 14 -16.49 -22.22 1.69
C GLU A 14 -15.41 -21.24 1.21
N ALA A 15 -14.13 -21.60 1.36
CA ALA A 15 -13.00 -20.77 0.96
C ALA A 15 -12.00 -21.55 0.09
N ILE A 16 -11.51 -20.91 -0.97
CA ILE A 16 -10.54 -21.49 -1.90
C ILE A 16 -9.12 -21.32 -1.32
N GLY A 17 -8.42 -22.43 -1.09
CA GLY A 17 -7.03 -22.41 -0.64
C GLY A 17 -6.07 -21.92 -1.73
N ILE A 18 -5.23 -20.95 -1.40
CA ILE A 18 -4.17 -20.43 -2.28
C ILE A 18 -2.82 -20.78 -1.65
N GLU A 19 -2.14 -21.76 -2.23
CA GLU A 19 -0.78 -22.13 -1.85
C GLU A 19 0.22 -21.00 -2.16
N VAL A 20 1.00 -20.60 -1.15
CA VAL A 20 2.07 -19.62 -1.28
C VAL A 20 3.39 -20.20 -0.77
N SER A 21 4.48 -19.99 -1.52
CA SER A 21 5.78 -20.57 -1.21
C SER A 21 6.58 -19.83 -0.12
N SER A 22 6.10 -18.67 0.32
CA SER A 22 6.75 -17.84 1.33
C SER A 22 5.79 -16.84 1.93
N GLN A 23 5.82 -16.72 3.26
CA GLN A 23 5.17 -15.66 4.03
C GLN A 23 6.22 -14.74 4.69
N PRO A 24 5.93 -13.43 4.92
CA PRO A 24 4.71 -12.73 4.51
C PRO A 24 4.64 -12.46 3.00
N ILE A 25 3.45 -12.65 2.43
CA ILE A 25 3.16 -12.32 1.02
C ILE A 25 2.37 -11.01 0.91
N GLU A 26 2.51 -10.29 -0.21
CA GLU A 26 1.75 -9.05 -0.46
C GLU A 26 0.41 -9.37 -1.14
N LEU A 27 -0.71 -8.79 -0.68
CA LEU A 27 -2.06 -9.03 -1.21
C LEU A 27 -2.16 -9.05 -2.75
N TYR A 28 -1.61 -8.05 -3.47
CA TYR A 28 -1.64 -8.04 -4.94
C TYR A 28 -0.84 -9.18 -5.61
N LYS A 29 0.08 -9.84 -4.90
CA LYS A 29 0.79 -11.03 -5.39
C LYS A 29 -0.10 -12.27 -5.25
N VAL A 30 -0.84 -12.38 -4.15
CA VAL A 30 -1.81 -13.48 -3.94
C VAL A 30 -2.87 -13.50 -5.05
N PHE A 31 -3.44 -12.33 -5.37
CA PHE A 31 -4.33 -12.14 -6.52
C PHE A 31 -3.74 -12.64 -7.86
N LYS A 32 -2.43 -12.48 -8.05
CA LYS A 32 -1.74 -12.98 -9.26
C LYS A 32 -1.52 -14.49 -9.20
N ILE A 33 -1.15 -15.05 -8.04
CA ILE A 33 -0.92 -16.50 -7.88
C ILE A 33 -2.21 -17.28 -8.13
N ALA A 34 -3.33 -16.80 -7.58
CA ALA A 34 -4.65 -17.37 -7.79
C ALA A 34 -5.30 -17.03 -9.14
N ASN A 35 -4.60 -16.33 -10.04
CA ASN A 35 -5.09 -15.93 -11.37
C ASN A 35 -6.44 -15.17 -11.37
N LEU A 36 -6.75 -14.44 -10.29
CA LEU A 36 -8.02 -13.69 -10.14
C LEU A 36 -8.14 -12.45 -11.03
N VAL A 37 -7.05 -12.08 -11.69
CA VAL A 37 -6.91 -10.87 -12.52
C VAL A 37 -6.00 -11.14 -13.72
N GLY A 38 -6.17 -10.37 -14.79
CA GLY A 38 -5.27 -10.40 -15.95
C GLY A 38 -3.85 -9.90 -15.65
N GLY A 39 -3.63 -9.19 -14.54
CA GLY A 39 -2.28 -8.91 -14.08
C GLY A 39 -2.14 -8.08 -12.80
N GLY A 40 -0.92 -8.02 -12.27
CA GLY A 40 -0.61 -7.32 -11.01
C GLY A 40 -0.75 -5.78 -11.05
N GLY A 41 -1.10 -5.19 -12.19
CA GLY A 41 -1.54 -3.80 -12.29
C GLY A 41 -3.03 -3.63 -11.99
N GLU A 42 -3.85 -4.59 -12.42
CA GLU A 42 -5.29 -4.65 -12.20
C GLU A 42 -5.61 -4.95 -10.74
N ALA A 43 -4.98 -5.98 -10.13
CA ALA A 43 -5.09 -6.24 -8.70
C ALA A 43 -4.81 -4.99 -7.85
N LYS A 44 -3.82 -4.17 -8.24
CA LYS A 44 -3.50 -2.93 -7.54
C LYS A 44 -4.58 -1.86 -7.68
N HIS A 45 -5.33 -1.82 -8.77
CA HIS A 45 -6.48 -0.93 -8.91
C HIS A 45 -7.63 -1.46 -8.07
N LEU A 46 -8.02 -2.73 -8.24
CA LEU A 46 -9.14 -3.34 -7.50
C LEU A 46 -9.00 -3.21 -5.98
N ILE A 47 -7.80 -3.47 -5.44
CA ILE A 47 -7.52 -3.25 -4.01
C ILE A 47 -7.64 -1.75 -3.68
N ALA A 48 -7.05 -0.85 -4.47
CA ALA A 48 -7.05 0.58 -4.16
C ALA A 48 -8.43 1.25 -4.21
N GLU A 49 -9.34 0.75 -5.06
CA GLU A 49 -10.74 1.17 -5.13
C GLU A 49 -11.61 0.52 -4.03
N GLY A 50 -11.07 -0.43 -3.25
CA GLY A 50 -11.81 -1.11 -2.18
C GLY A 50 -12.78 -2.18 -2.68
N TYR A 51 -12.40 -2.99 -3.67
CA TYR A 51 -13.16 -4.19 -4.07
C TYR A 51 -12.74 -5.47 -3.34
N VAL A 52 -11.91 -5.34 -2.29
CA VAL A 52 -11.29 -6.46 -1.58
C VAL A 52 -11.42 -6.24 -0.08
N ALA A 53 -11.95 -7.23 0.64
CA ALA A 53 -11.90 -7.26 2.10
C ALA A 53 -10.89 -8.31 2.56
N VAL A 54 -10.16 -8.05 3.65
CA VAL A 54 -9.22 -9.00 4.28
C VAL A 54 -9.69 -9.20 5.72
N ASN A 55 -9.90 -10.44 6.13
CA ASN A 55 -10.43 -10.81 7.45
C ASN A 55 -11.68 -10.00 7.86
N GLY A 56 -12.57 -9.71 6.90
CA GLY A 56 -13.81 -8.94 7.08
C GLY A 56 -13.69 -7.41 7.00
N GLU A 57 -12.49 -6.84 6.90
CA GLU A 57 -12.28 -5.39 6.75
C GLU A 57 -11.90 -4.98 5.32
N LEU A 58 -12.46 -3.87 4.83
CA LEU A 58 -12.15 -3.35 3.49
C LEU A 58 -10.68 -2.89 3.41
N GLU A 59 -9.88 -3.54 2.56
CA GLU A 59 -8.44 -3.28 2.47
C GLU A 59 -8.09 -2.52 1.18
N THR A 60 -7.46 -1.36 1.34
CA THR A 60 -6.98 -0.50 0.24
C THR A 60 -5.46 -0.53 0.07
N ARG A 61 -4.74 -1.15 1.02
CA ARG A 61 -3.30 -1.30 1.01
C ARG A 61 -2.91 -2.45 0.09
N LYS A 62 -2.71 -2.11 -1.19
CA LYS A 62 -2.11 -2.97 -2.24
C LYS A 62 -1.02 -3.94 -1.77
N ARG A 63 -0.15 -3.53 -0.84
CA ARG A 63 0.97 -4.31 -0.27
C ARG A 63 0.72 -4.73 1.19
N ARG A 64 -0.54 -4.93 1.60
CA ARG A 64 -0.88 -5.58 2.86
C ARG A 64 -0.15 -6.91 2.91
N LYS A 65 0.56 -7.15 4.01
CA LYS A 65 1.16 -8.46 4.30
C LYS A 65 0.03 -9.40 4.72
N LEU A 66 -0.05 -10.55 4.05
CA LEU A 66 -0.82 -11.71 4.47
C LEU A 66 0.13 -12.82 4.93
N TYR A 67 -0.38 -13.65 5.82
CA TYR A 67 0.27 -14.82 6.40
C TYR A 67 -0.59 -16.07 6.17
N ASP A 68 -0.06 -17.23 6.55
CA ASP A 68 -0.83 -18.47 6.62
C ASP A 68 -2.12 -18.29 7.44
N GLY A 69 -3.25 -18.74 6.92
CA GLY A 69 -4.58 -18.62 7.53
C GLY A 69 -5.27 -17.26 7.37
N ASP A 70 -4.61 -16.20 6.88
CA ASP A 70 -5.30 -14.96 6.49
C ASP A 70 -6.24 -15.25 5.30
N PHE A 71 -7.46 -14.72 5.34
CA PHE A 71 -8.42 -14.83 4.25
C PHE A 71 -8.84 -13.48 3.68
N PHE A 72 -9.26 -13.48 2.42
CA PHE A 72 -9.80 -12.31 1.75
C PHE A 72 -11.03 -12.65 0.91
N GLU A 73 -11.90 -11.66 0.77
CA GLU A 73 -13.09 -11.71 -0.08
C GLU A 73 -12.83 -10.93 -1.37
N PHE A 74 -13.20 -11.53 -2.49
CA PHE A 74 -13.19 -10.87 -3.80
C PHE A 74 -14.30 -11.47 -4.68
N ASN A 75 -15.08 -10.63 -5.35
CA ASN A 75 -16.19 -11.06 -6.22
C ASN A 75 -17.22 -12.02 -5.55
N GLN A 76 -17.49 -11.85 -4.25
CA GLN A 76 -18.37 -12.73 -3.44
C GLN A 76 -17.82 -14.15 -3.21
N GLU A 77 -16.55 -14.39 -3.51
CA GLU A 77 -15.83 -15.62 -3.17
C GLU A 77 -14.79 -15.35 -2.08
N TYR A 78 -14.56 -16.34 -1.22
CA TYR A 78 -13.57 -16.31 -0.16
C TYR A 78 -12.35 -17.13 -0.51
N TYR A 79 -11.18 -16.61 -0.14
CA TYR A 79 -9.89 -17.19 -0.45
C TYR A 79 -9.01 -17.18 0.80
N VAL A 80 -8.39 -18.31 1.13
CA VAL A 80 -7.49 -18.45 2.29
C VAL A 80 -6.05 -18.68 1.84
N VAL A 81 -5.10 -17.98 2.44
CA VAL A 81 -3.66 -18.16 2.17
C VAL A 81 -3.16 -19.38 2.93
N VAL A 82 -2.52 -20.32 2.23
CA VAL A 82 -1.95 -21.55 2.79
C VAL A 82 -0.46 -21.62 2.49
N CYS A 83 0.39 -21.86 3.49
CA CYS A 83 1.84 -21.78 3.36
C CYS A 83 2.54 -22.95 4.08
N ASP A 84 2.64 -24.11 3.41
CA ASP A 84 3.30 -25.35 3.88
C ASP A 84 4.83 -25.25 4.10
N ALA A 85 5.39 -24.05 4.23
CA ALA A 85 6.81 -23.86 4.50
C ALA A 85 7.16 -24.41 5.89
N PRO A 86 8.05 -25.42 6.01
CA PRO A 86 8.45 -25.94 7.31
C PRO A 86 9.09 -24.82 8.12
N VAL A 87 8.69 -24.68 9.39
CA VAL A 87 9.20 -23.67 10.32
C VAL A 87 10.70 -23.87 10.52
N THR A 88 11.48 -23.23 9.65
CA THR A 88 12.92 -23.14 9.75
C THR A 88 13.19 -21.96 10.65
N GLU A 89 13.50 -22.24 11.93
CA GLU A 89 13.79 -21.21 12.92
C GLU A 89 14.82 -20.23 12.34
N PRO A 90 14.50 -18.93 12.21
CA PRO A 90 15.47 -17.98 11.71
C PRO A 90 16.54 -17.81 12.77
N GLU A 91 17.77 -18.27 12.49
CA GLU A 91 18.92 -18.04 13.37
C GLU A 91 19.00 -16.56 13.74
N VAL A 92 18.81 -16.26 15.02
CA VAL A 92 18.88 -14.90 15.55
C VAL A 92 20.33 -14.44 15.48
N LYS A 93 20.70 -13.82 14.37
CA LYS A 93 21.91 -12.99 14.30
C LYS A 93 21.71 -11.84 15.30
N PRO A 94 22.56 -11.72 16.33
CA PRO A 94 22.34 -10.75 17.39
C PRO A 94 22.55 -9.32 16.85
N GLU A 95 21.46 -8.60 16.63
CA GLU A 95 21.50 -7.16 16.42
C GLU A 95 21.99 -6.50 17.71
N LYS A 96 23.13 -5.81 17.62
CA LYS A 96 23.72 -5.10 18.76
C LYS A 96 22.89 -3.86 19.07
N VAL A 97 22.40 -3.79 20.31
CA VAL A 97 21.80 -2.60 20.89
C VAL A 97 22.88 -1.56 21.19
N ASP A 98 22.94 -0.49 20.40
CA ASP A 98 23.69 0.73 20.73
C ASP A 98 22.71 1.84 21.15
N ILE A 99 22.59 2.06 22.47
CA ILE A 99 21.72 3.09 23.04
C ILE A 99 22.47 4.41 23.23
N ALA A 100 21.99 5.42 22.50
CA ALA A 100 22.08 6.85 22.78
C ALA A 100 23.45 7.55 22.92
N SER A 101 23.63 8.60 22.10
CA SER A 101 24.17 9.86 22.63
C SER A 101 23.36 11.06 22.14
N LYS A 102 23.14 12.00 23.07
CA LYS A 102 22.36 13.23 22.87
C LYS A 102 23.21 14.27 22.16
N GLN A 103 22.62 15.08 21.27
CA GLN A 103 23.00 16.50 21.20
C GLN A 103 21.87 17.36 20.64
N ALA A 104 21.19 18.07 21.54
CA ALA A 104 20.50 19.30 21.19
C ALA A 104 21.54 20.43 21.09
N ASN A 105 21.47 21.25 20.05
CA ASN A 105 22.10 22.57 20.07
C ASN A 105 21.07 23.63 19.66
N SER A 106 21.00 24.70 20.45
CA SER A 106 20.04 25.79 20.27
C SER A 106 20.74 27.11 20.50
N LYS A 107 20.28 28.15 19.78
CA LYS A 107 20.71 29.57 19.87
C LYS A 107 22.13 29.83 19.31
N SER A 108 22.43 30.98 18.73
CA SER A 108 21.62 32.06 18.12
C SER A 108 22.59 33.11 17.53
N ARG A 109 22.20 33.82 16.46
CA ARG A 109 22.40 35.28 16.25
C ARG A 109 22.05 35.74 14.81
N LYS A 110 20.99 36.57 14.71
CA LYS A 110 20.79 37.64 13.69
C LYS A 110 21.64 38.87 14.10
N PRO A 111 21.71 40.02 13.36
CA PRO A 111 20.89 40.48 12.22
C PRO A 111 21.78 40.84 10.98
N SER A 112 21.57 41.80 10.06
CA SER A 112 20.54 42.85 9.80
C SER A 112 20.62 43.37 8.35
N LYS A 113 19.46 43.75 7.76
CA LYS A 113 19.29 44.68 6.60
C LYS A 113 19.85 44.16 5.24
N ASP A 114 19.22 44.43 4.10
CA ASP A 114 18.68 45.73 3.67
C ASP A 114 17.24 45.77 3.12
N MET A 115 16.74 47.01 2.97
CA MET A 115 15.39 47.35 2.50
C MET A 115 15.34 47.75 1.01
N SER A 116 14.10 47.77 0.50
CA SER A 116 13.55 48.62 -0.57
C SER A 116 13.60 48.05 -2.00
N SER A 117 12.62 48.31 -2.90
CA SER A 117 11.29 48.94 -2.76
C SER A 117 10.38 48.55 -3.95
N GLN A 118 9.05 48.62 -3.77
CA GLN A 118 8.06 48.57 -4.87
C GLN A 118 8.06 49.89 -5.67
N PRO A 119 7.66 49.88 -6.96
CA PRO A 119 6.26 50.21 -7.30
C PRO A 119 5.63 49.37 -8.44
N LYS A 120 4.30 49.49 -8.58
CA LYS A 120 3.43 48.84 -9.59
C LYS A 120 3.40 49.61 -10.92
N SER A 121 3.20 48.92 -12.07
CA SER A 121 2.13 49.28 -13.06
C SER A 121 2.07 48.40 -14.34
N LYS A 122 0.82 48.13 -14.79
CA LYS A 122 0.30 47.99 -16.18
C LYS A 122 0.89 46.97 -17.18
N GLU A 123 0.14 45.88 -17.35
CA GLU A 123 -0.59 45.51 -18.59
C GLU A 123 0.14 45.40 -19.96
N SER A 124 0.29 44.18 -20.48
CA SER A 124 -0.16 43.75 -21.83
C SER A 124 0.13 42.26 -22.14
N LYS A 125 -0.71 41.65 -22.99
CA LYS A 125 -0.61 40.28 -23.58
C LYS A 125 0.35 40.29 -24.81
N PRO A 126 0.83 39.14 -25.40
CA PRO A 126 0.16 37.84 -25.45
C PRO A 126 1.01 36.57 -25.25
N ALA A 127 0.33 35.43 -25.14
CA ALA A 127 0.92 34.10 -25.00
C ALA A 127 1.40 33.51 -26.34
N LYS A 128 2.54 32.81 -26.32
CA LYS A 128 2.98 31.90 -27.40
C LYS A 128 3.18 30.48 -26.86
N LYS A 129 2.60 29.51 -27.56
CA LYS A 129 2.66 28.07 -27.24
C LYS A 129 4.11 27.58 -27.18
N LYS A 130 4.44 26.77 -26.17
CA LYS A 130 5.49 25.75 -26.26
C LYS A 130 4.81 24.38 -26.25
N GLY A 131 4.63 23.80 -27.43
CA GLY A 131 4.30 22.37 -27.53
C GLY A 131 5.53 21.57 -27.16
N ASN A 132 5.43 20.71 -26.16
CA ASN A 132 6.53 19.80 -25.82
C ASN A 132 6.53 18.68 -26.86
N GLY A 133 7.42 18.79 -27.85
CA GLY A 133 7.41 17.93 -29.03
C GLY A 133 7.62 16.47 -28.66
N ARG A 134 6.70 15.60 -29.12
CA ARG A 134 7.03 14.18 -29.28
C ARG A 134 8.05 14.10 -30.39
N SER A 135 9.25 13.59 -30.08
CA SER A 135 10.28 13.33 -31.07
C SER A 135 9.77 12.30 -32.08
N THR A 136 9.51 12.74 -33.32
CA THR A 136 9.32 11.82 -34.44
C THR A 136 10.60 11.02 -34.61
N ILE A 137 10.48 9.69 -34.60
CA ILE A 137 11.58 8.78 -34.90
C ILE A 137 11.51 8.51 -36.39
N ASP A 138 12.55 8.90 -37.12
CA ASP A 138 12.70 8.52 -38.52
C ASP A 138 13.40 7.16 -38.60
N PHE A 139 12.68 6.17 -39.13
CA PHE A 139 13.23 4.93 -39.65
C PHE A 139 13.31 5.06 -41.17
N PHE A 140 14.50 5.32 -41.73
CA PHE A 140 14.98 4.83 -43.03
C PHE A 140 16.44 5.28 -43.27
#